data_AF-A0A4Q5PQ76-F1
#
_entry.id   AF-A0A4Q5PQ76-F1
#
_cell.length_a   1.000
_cell.length_b   1.000
_cell.length_c   1.000
_cell.angle_alpha   90.00
_cell.angle_beta   90.00
_cell.angle_gamma   90.00
#
_symmetry.space_group_name_H-M   'P 1'
#
loop_
_entity.id
_entity.type
_entity.pdbx_description
1 polymer ?
#
loop_
_entity_poly.entity_id
_entity_poly.type
_entity_poly.pdbx_seq_one_letter_code
_entity_poly.pdbx_strand_id
1 'polypeptide(L)' 'SEREVEMFWGLHGRIFYMAIRRFVYETPTPEQLDDIVRDAVRVFLEGSKPLMREIVAAR' A
#
# COMPACT_ATOMS: atom_id res chain seq x y z
N SER A 1 10.70 4.01 -13.13
CA SER A 1 9.70 4.23 -14.20
C SER A 1 8.42 4.72 -13.53
N GLU A 2 7.50 5.35 -14.28
CA GLU A 2 6.20 5.75 -13.73
C GLU A 2 5.46 4.57 -13.08
N ARG A 3 5.55 3.37 -13.68
CA ARG A 3 4.97 2.14 -13.14
C ARG A 3 5.50 1.77 -11.74
N GLU A 4 6.79 1.95 -11.48
CA GLU A 4 7.38 1.69 -10.14
C GLU A 4 6.85 2.69 -9.10
N VAL A 5 6.71 3.95 -9.51
CA VAL A 5 6.24 5.05 -8.66
C VAL A 5 4.76 4.88 -8.32
N GLU A 6 3.92 4.56 -9.31
CA GLU A 6 2.50 4.32 -9.10
C GLU A 6 2.24 3.08 -8.23
N MET A 7 3.07 2.05 -8.36
CA MET A 7 3.00 0.88 -7.49
C MET A 7 3.22 1.28 -6.01
N PHE A 8 4.24 2.11 -5.73
CA PHE A 8 4.46 2.65 -4.38
C PHE A 8 3.29 3.51 -3.90
N TRP A 9 2.77 4.40 -4.77
CA TRP A 9 1.61 5.24 -4.43
C TRP A 9 0.36 4.43 -4.11
N GLY A 10 0.18 3.24 -4.71
CA GLY A 10 -0.90 2.32 -4.35
C GLY A 10 -0.85 1.86 -2.89
N LEU A 11 0.32 1.50 -2.38
CA LEU A 11 0.50 1.15 -0.96
C LEU A 11 0.28 2.38 -0.07
N HIS A 12 0.89 3.51 -0.44
CA HIS A 12 0.75 4.77 0.30
C HIS A 12 -0.73 5.16 0.43
N GLY A 13 -1.48 5.18 -0.67
CA GLY A 13 -2.90 5.56 -0.68
C GLY A 13 -3.76 4.68 0.22
N ARG A 14 -3.51 3.37 0.25
CA ARG A 14 -4.20 2.44 1.16
C ARG A 14 -3.98 2.81 2.63
N ILE A 15 -2.73 3.02 3.03
CA ILE A 15 -2.40 3.32 4.44
C ILE A 15 -2.85 4.74 4.80
N PHE A 16 -2.59 5.70 3.91
CA PHE A 16 -2.96 7.09 4.05
C PHE A 16 -4.47 7.26 4.28
N TYR A 17 -5.30 6.56 3.50
CA TYR A 17 -6.75 6.66 3.66
C TYR A 17 -7.24 6.15 5.03
N MET A 18 -6.60 5.12 5.60
CA MET A 18 -6.92 4.68 6.97
C MET A 18 -6.58 5.76 8.01
N ALA A 19 -5.44 6.43 7.85
CA ALA A 19 -5.04 7.53 8.74
C ALA A 19 -6.01 8.72 8.64
N ILE A 20 -6.39 9.13 7.43
CA ILE A 20 -7.39 10.19 7.21
C ILE A 20 -8.72 9.81 7.86
N ARG A 21 -9.21 8.58 7.64
CA ARG A 21 -10.45 8.11 8.27
C ARG A 21 -10.42 8.18 9.79
N ARG A 22 -9.28 7.84 10.41
CA ARG A 22 -9.12 7.80 11.86
C ARG A 22 -8.99 9.19 12.47
N PHE A 23 -8.12 10.02 11.88
CA PHE A 23 -7.63 11.25 12.53
C PHE A 23 -8.24 12.53 11.97
N VAL A 24 -8.77 12.50 10.74
CA VAL A 24 -9.36 13.70 10.10
C VAL A 24 -10.87 13.59 10.05
N TYR A 25 -11.39 12.45 9.60
CA TYR A 25 -12.84 12.24 9.52
C TYR A 25 -13.46 11.70 10.81
N GLU A 26 -12.62 11.25 11.75
CA GLU A 26 -13.05 10.65 13.03
C GLU A 26 -14.10 9.53 12.86
N THR A 27 -14.03 8.81 11.74
CA THR A 27 -14.96 7.72 11.44
C THR A 27 -14.53 6.43 12.14
N PRO A 28 -15.45 5.49 12.42
CA PRO A 28 -15.09 4.19 12.95
C PRO A 28 -14.04 3.52 12.07
N THR A 29 -12.94 3.07 12.66
CA THR A 29 -11.92 2.25 12.00
C THR A 29 -11.78 0.93 12.75
N PRO A 30 -11.23 -0.13 12.12
CA PRO A 30 -10.90 -1.35 12.83
C PRO A 30 -9.98 -1.08 14.03
N GLU A 31 -10.09 -1.88 15.09
CA GLU A 31 -9.25 -1.76 16.29
C GLU A 31 -7.83 -2.29 16.04
N GLN A 32 -7.70 -3.36 15.24
CA GLN A 32 -6.45 -4.05 14.93
C GLN A 32 -5.71 -3.39 13.74
N LEU A 33 -5.43 -2.08 13.84
CA LEU A 33 -4.78 -1.34 12.75
C LEU A 33 -3.39 -1.85 12.42
N ASP A 34 -2.62 -2.27 13.42
CA ASP A 34 -1.26 -2.78 13.23
C ASP A 34 -1.24 -4.02 12.34
N ASP A 35 -2.14 -4.97 12.57
CA ASP A 35 -2.21 -6.20 11.78
C ASP A 35 -2.66 -5.89 10.35
N ILE A 36 -3.63 -4.98 10.18
CA ILE A 36 -4.09 -4.54 8.86
C ILE A 36 -2.96 -3.86 8.07
N VAL A 37 -2.13 -3.05 8.74
CA VAL A 37 -0.96 -2.41 8.11
C VAL A 37 0.10 -3.45 7.76
N ARG A 38 0.39 -4.41 8.65
CA ARG A 38 1.33 -5.52 8.35
C ARG A 38 0.87 -6.32 7.14
N ASP A 39 -0.42 -6.64 7.06
CA ASP A 39 -1.00 -7.38 5.94
C ASP A 39 -0.93 -6.57 4.65
N ALA A 40 -1.19 -5.25 4.71
CA ALA A 40 -1.04 -4.37 3.54
C ALA A 40 0.39 -4.38 2.99
N VAL A 41 1.39 -4.30 3.88
CA VAL A 41 2.81 -4.37 3.50
C VAL A 41 3.17 -5.74 2.97
N ARG A 42 2.71 -6.83 3.60
CA ARG A 42 2.97 -8.20 3.12
C ARG A 42 2.44 -8.41 1.71
N VAL A 43 1.17 -8.10 1.47
CA VAL A 43 0.52 -8.21 0.17
C VAL A 43 1.25 -7.36 -0.89
N PHE A 44 1.65 -6.14 -0.53
CA PHE A 44 2.43 -5.30 -1.42
C PHE A 44 3.77 -5.92 -1.79
N LEU A 45 4.54 -6.44 -0.83
CA LEU A 45 5.85 -7.03 -1.10
C LEU A 45 5.74 -8.31 -1.94
N GLU A 46 4.76 -9.15 -1.65
CA GLU A 46 4.49 -10.39 -2.40
C GLU A 46 4.06 -10.08 -3.84
N GLY A 47 3.17 -9.12 -4.04
CA GLY A 47 2.68 -8.72 -5.37
C GLY A 47 3.67 -7.88 -6.18
N SER A 48 4.45 -7.01 -5.53
CA SER A 48 5.39 -6.12 -6.21
C SER A 48 6.60 -6.87 -6.77
N LYS A 49 7.06 -7.94 -6.11
CA LYS A 49 8.27 -8.67 -6.51
C LYS A 49 8.24 -9.21 -7.96
N PRO A 50 7.21 -9.94 -8.42
CA PRO A 50 7.15 -10.36 -9.83
C PRO A 50 7.00 -9.16 -10.78
N LEU A 51 6.13 -8.21 -10.45
CA LEU A 51 5.86 -7.04 -11.29
C LEU A 51 7.10 -6.15 -11.47
N MET A 52 7.90 -5.95 -10.43
CA MET A 52 9.15 -5.20 -10.50
C MET A 52 10.14 -5.85 -11.45
N ARG A 53 10.22 -7.18 -11.50
CA ARG A 53 11.09 -7.88 -12.45
C ARG A 53 10.66 -7.64 -13.88
N GLU A 54 9.35 -7.66 -14.15
CA GLU A 54 8.80 -7.35 -15.47
C GLU A 54 9.09 -5.90 -15.88
N ILE A 55 8.90 -4.95 -14.96
CA ILE A 55 9.14 -3.52 -15.22
C ILE A 55 10.62 -3.27 -15.50
N VAL A 56 11.53 -3.91 -14.77
CA VAL A 56 12.97 -3.79 -14.99
C VAL A 56 13.39 -4.49 -16.30
N ALA A 57 12.81 -5.64 -16.63
CA ALA A 57 13.13 -6.37 -17.86
C ALA A 57 12.60 -5.68 -19.14
N ALA A 58 11.53 -4.89 -19.02
CA ALA A 58 10.97 -4.10 -20.12
C ALA A 58 11.67 -2.75 -20.34
N ARG A 59 12.75 -2.48 -19.59
CA ARG A 59 13.54 -1.25 -19.66
C ARG A 59 14.79 -1.45 -20.50
#